data_AF-A0A2N6VJH7-F1
#
_entry.id   AF-A0A2N6VJH7-F1
#
_cell.length_a   1.000
_cell.length_b   1.000
_cell.length_c   1.000
_cell.angle_alpha   90.00
_cell.angle_beta   90.00
_cell.angle_gamma   90.00
#
_symmetry.space_group_name_H-M   'P 1'
#
loop_
_entity.id
_entity.type
_entity.pdbx_description
1 polymer ?
#
loop_
_entity_poly.entity_id
_entity_poly.type
_entity_poly.pdbx_seq_one_letter_code
_entity_poly.pdbx_strand_id
1 'polypeptide(L)'
;SVLRSVRSARQLGWSIGISGVGLDLATTAYLPLVNPAVVALHPGVLKIEDKEHLAKLNMLLRAHVERTGAVVVAEGVDSEDDLIMVNA
;
A
#
# COMPACT_ATOMS: atom_id res chain seq x y z
N SER A 1 -3.70 -11.99 -18.43
CA SER A 1 -3.81 -12.18 -16.96
C SER A 1 -2.77 -11.32 -16.28
N VAL A 2 -3.18 -10.54 -15.28
CA VAL A 2 -2.35 -9.52 -14.60
C VAL A 2 -1.04 -10.10 -14.05
N LEU A 3 -1.09 -11.27 -13.39
CA LEU A 3 0.11 -11.90 -12.83
C LEU A 3 1.15 -12.29 -13.88
N ARG A 4 0.69 -12.60 -15.10
CA ARG A 4 1.59 -12.87 -16.24
C ARG A 4 2.32 -11.59 -16.66
N SER A 5 1.60 -10.47 -16.75
CA SER A 5 2.19 -9.16 -17.07
C SER A 5 3.19 -8.72 -16.00
N VAL A 6 2.88 -8.92 -14.72
CA VAL A 6 3.81 -8.67 -13.60
C VAL A 6 5.08 -9.50 -13.74
N ARG A 7 4.96 -10.78 -14.09
CA ARG A 7 6.12 -11.65 -14.33
C ARG A 7 6.96 -11.16 -15.51
N SER A 8 6.34 -10.78 -16.62
CA SER A 8 7.04 -10.27 -17.80
C SER A 8 7.77 -8.94 -17.50
N ALA A 9 7.14 -8.01 -16.78
CA ALA A 9 7.77 -6.76 -16.36
C ALA A 9 9.03 -7.03 -15.50
N ARG A 10 8.96 -7.99 -14.57
CA ARG A 10 10.13 -8.40 -13.78
C ARG A 10 11.26 -8.99 -14.63
N GLN A 11 10.93 -9.79 -15.65
CA GLN A 11 11.94 -10.33 -16.57
C GLN A 11 12.66 -9.23 -17.37
N LEU A 12 12.02 -8.07 -17.54
CA LEU A 12 12.60 -6.87 -18.15
C LEU A 12 13.36 -5.99 -17.14
N GLY A 13 13.45 -6.41 -15.86
CA GLY A 13 14.10 -5.63 -14.80
C GLY A 13 13.26 -4.48 -14.25
N TRP A 14 11.95 -4.43 -14.56
CA TRP A 14 11.09 -3.34 -14.08
C TRP A 14 10.58 -3.61 -12.66
N SER A 15 10.52 -2.54 -11.87
CA SER A 15 9.83 -2.52 -10.57
C SER A 15 8.32 -2.49 -10.76
N ILE A 16 7.59 -2.97 -9.75
CA ILE A 16 6.14 -3.07 -9.76
C ILE A 16 5.58 -2.18 -8.64
N GLY A 17 4.64 -1.31 -9.00
CA GLY A 17 3.84 -0.52 -8.06
C GLY A 17 2.39 -0.99 -8.03
N ILE A 18 1.72 -0.79 -6.90
CA ILE A 18 0.26 -0.95 -6.77
C ILE A 18 -0.32 0.31 -6.12
N SER A 19 -1.50 0.73 -6.55
CA SER A 19 -2.22 1.88 -5.99
C SER A 19 -3.62 1.49 -5.51
N GLY A 20 -4.25 2.36 -4.71
CA GLY A 20 -5.60 2.15 -4.21
C GLY A 20 -5.68 1.15 -3.05
N VAL A 21 -4.60 0.93 -2.32
CA VAL A 21 -4.56 -0.01 -1.18
C VAL A 21 -5.12 0.64 0.09
N GLY A 22 -5.85 -0.12 0.89
CA GLY A 22 -6.14 0.21 2.29
C GLY A 22 -7.54 0.74 2.60
N LEU A 23 -8.33 1.18 1.60
CA LEU A 23 -9.72 1.59 1.86
C LEU A 23 -10.57 0.40 2.35
N ASP A 24 -10.40 -0.76 1.71
CA ASP A 24 -10.83 -2.05 2.20
C ASP A 24 -9.59 -2.89 2.51
N LEU A 25 -9.51 -3.49 3.71
CA LEU A 25 -8.40 -4.36 4.10
C LEU A 25 -8.19 -5.52 3.13
N ALA A 26 -9.23 -5.99 2.42
CA ALA A 26 -9.10 -7.04 1.40
C ALA A 26 -8.10 -6.67 0.29
N THR A 27 -7.91 -5.38 -0.01
CA THR A 27 -6.93 -4.91 -1.00
C THR A 27 -5.47 -5.23 -0.60
N THR A 28 -5.19 -5.38 0.69
CA THR A 28 -3.84 -5.73 1.18
C THR A 28 -3.45 -7.17 0.83
N ALA A 29 -4.42 -8.05 0.52
CA ALA A 29 -4.15 -9.43 0.13
C ALA A 29 -3.34 -9.54 -1.17
N TYR A 30 -3.33 -8.48 -2.00
CA TYR A 30 -2.52 -8.43 -3.22
C TYR A 30 -1.03 -8.20 -2.93
N LEU A 31 -0.66 -7.66 -1.77
CA LEU A 31 0.74 -7.34 -1.43
C LEU A 31 1.64 -8.59 -1.43
N PRO A 32 1.32 -9.71 -0.75
CA PRO A 32 2.15 -10.91 -0.82
C PRO A 32 2.12 -11.60 -2.18
N LEU A 33 1.04 -11.44 -2.97
CA LEU A 33 0.89 -12.08 -4.28
C LEU A 33 1.71 -11.36 -5.37
N VAL A 34 1.63 -10.03 -5.36
CA VAL A 34 2.28 -9.19 -6.36
C VAL A 34 3.71 -8.87 -5.94
N ASN A 35 3.99 -8.75 -4.64
CA ASN A 35 5.26 -8.30 -4.07
C ASN A 35 5.74 -6.95 -4.65
N PRO A 36 4.92 -5.88 -4.57
CA PRO A 36 5.25 -4.58 -5.15
C PRO A 36 6.38 -3.88 -4.36
N ALA A 37 7.20 -3.11 -5.07
CA ALA A 37 8.23 -2.25 -4.50
C ALA A 37 7.67 -0.89 -4.03
N VAL A 38 6.52 -0.48 -4.57
CA VAL A 38 5.81 0.75 -4.17
C VAL A 38 4.34 0.42 -3.92
N VAL A 39 3.82 0.85 -2.77
CA VAL A 39 2.41 0.71 -2.39
C VAL A 39 1.84 2.10 -2.17
N ALA A 40 0.92 2.53 -3.04
CA ALA A 40 0.22 3.78 -2.89
C ALA A 40 -1.15 3.54 -2.23
N LEU A 41 -1.40 4.25 -1.14
CA LEU A 41 -2.65 4.17 -0.38
C LEU A 41 -3.76 4.85 -1.14
N HIS A 42 -4.97 4.30 -1.04
CA HIS A 42 -6.15 4.95 -1.55
C HIS A 42 -6.35 6.30 -0.82
N PRO A 43 -6.69 7.41 -1.51
CA PRO A 43 -6.86 8.72 -0.88
C PRO A 43 -7.87 8.75 0.27
N GLY A 44 -8.90 7.89 0.17
CA GLY A 44 -9.91 7.72 1.23
C GLY A 44 -9.39 7.11 2.54
N VAL A 45 -8.17 6.55 2.58
CA VAL A 45 -7.58 6.00 3.82
C VAL A 45 -7.38 7.10 4.86
N LEU A 46 -7.02 8.32 4.43
CA LEU A 46 -6.85 9.48 5.31
C LEU A 46 -8.15 9.87 6.04
N LYS A 47 -9.30 9.44 5.53
CA LYS A 47 -10.63 9.79 6.05
C LYS A 47 -11.25 8.69 6.93
N ILE A 48 -10.52 7.61 7.21
CA ILE A 48 -11.02 6.49 8.01
C ILE A 48 -10.93 6.87 9.49
N GLU A 49 -12.08 6.91 10.19
CA GLU A 49 -12.14 7.16 11.63
C GLU A 49 -12.00 5.87 12.47
N ASP A 50 -12.20 4.71 11.84
CA ASP A 50 -12.07 3.40 12.50
C ASP A 50 -10.59 3.08 12.81
N LYS A 51 -10.25 3.23 14.10
CA LYS A 51 -8.91 2.95 14.62
C LYS A 51 -8.51 1.49 14.52
N GLU A 52 -9.45 0.55 14.59
CA GLU A 52 -9.14 -0.89 14.46
C GLU A 52 -8.74 -1.21 13.03
N HIS A 53 -9.46 -0.65 12.05
CA HIS A 53 -9.11 -0.78 10.63
C HIS A 53 -7.72 -0.19 10.35
N LEU A 54 -7.44 1.03 10.82
CA LEU A 54 -6.14 1.68 10.63
C LEU A 54 -5.01 0.89 11.28
N ALA A 55 -5.19 0.39 12.51
CA ALA A 55 -4.18 -0.42 13.19
C ALA A 55 -3.87 -1.72 12.42
N LYS A 56 -4.90 -2.41 11.91
CA LYS A 56 -4.73 -3.60 11.06
C LYS A 56 -4.02 -3.27 9.76
N LEU A 57 -4.40 -2.17 9.11
CA LEU A 57 -3.76 -1.72 7.87
C LEU A 57 -2.27 -1.44 8.11
N ASN A 58 -1.93 -0.67 9.15
CA ASN A 58 -0.55 -0.37 9.52
C ASN A 58 0.26 -1.63 9.81
N MET A 59 -0.31 -2.60 10.55
CA MET A 59 0.35 -3.88 10.80
C MET A 59 0.68 -4.63 9.49
N LEU A 60 -0.27 -4.70 8.56
CA LEU A 60 -0.10 -5.42 7.28
C LEU A 60 0.90 -4.72 6.37
N LEU A 61 0.85 -3.38 6.29
CA LEU A 61 1.80 -2.58 5.52
C LEU A 61 3.21 -2.71 6.10
N ARG A 62 3.36 -2.61 7.43
CA ARG A 62 4.65 -2.75 8.10
C ARG A 62 5.27 -4.13 7.85
N ALA A 63 4.48 -5.20 7.95
CA ALA A 63 4.96 -6.56 7.64
C ALA A 63 5.43 -6.69 6.19
N HIS A 64 4.75 -6.04 5.23
CA HIS A 64 5.18 -6.02 3.83
C HIS A 64 6.48 -5.24 3.65
N VAL A 65 6.59 -4.05 4.24
CA VAL A 65 7.80 -3.21 4.20
C VAL A 65 9.00 -3.94 4.81
N GLU A 66 8.86 -4.53 6.00
CA GLU A 66 9.94 -5.27 6.66
C GLU A 66 10.45 -6.45 5.83
N ARG A 67 9.53 -7.16 5.15
CA ARG A 67 9.88 -8.32 4.32
C ARG A 67 10.55 -7.94 3.00
N THR A 68 10.31 -6.74 2.47
CA THR A 68 10.61 -6.41 1.06
C THR A 68 11.43 -5.15 0.86
N GLY A 69 11.50 -4.27 1.84
CA GLY A 69 12.00 -2.91 1.68
C GLY A 69 11.11 -2.02 0.81
N ALA A 70 9.84 -2.38 0.58
CA ALA A 70 8.92 -1.59 -0.21
C ALA A 70 8.68 -0.19 0.40
N VAL A 71 8.36 0.77 -0.46
CA VAL A 71 7.98 2.13 -0.06
C VAL A 71 6.46 2.25 -0.03
N VAL A 72 5.92 2.80 1.04
CA VAL A 72 4.50 3.14 1.16
C VAL A 72 4.34 4.64 0.92
N VAL A 73 3.39 5.02 0.07
CA VAL A 73 3.08 6.41 -0.28
C VAL A 73 1.61 6.67 0.03
N ALA A 74 1.32 7.73 0.76
CA ALA A 74 -0.05 8.21 0.92
C ALA A 74 -0.40 9.13 -0.26
N GLU A 75 -1.49 8.83 -0.97
CA GLU A 75 -2.06 9.74 -1.97
C GLU A 75 -3.12 10.65 -1.31
N GLY A 76 -3.29 11.87 -1.83
CA GLY A 76 -4.34 12.78 -1.36
C GLY A 76 -4.09 13.47 -0.01
N VAL A 77 -2.81 13.60 0.39
CA VAL A 77 -2.40 14.45 1.51
C VAL A 77 -2.57 15.91 1.08
N ASP A 78 -3.61 16.57 1.60
CA ASP A 78 -3.95 17.95 1.21
C ASP A 78 -3.68 18.96 2.34
N SER A 79 -3.55 18.49 3.59
CA SER A 79 -3.42 19.32 4.79
C SER A 79 -2.36 18.83 5.79
N GLU A 80 -1.98 19.67 6.75
CA GLU A 80 -1.06 19.28 7.85
C GLU A 80 -1.66 18.22 8.78
N ASP A 81 -2.99 18.18 8.94
CA ASP A 81 -3.68 17.15 9.73
C ASP A 81 -3.51 15.76 9.11
N ASP A 82 -3.45 15.69 7.77
CA ASP A 82 -3.18 14.44 7.05
C ASP A 82 -1.76 13.92 7.33
N LEU A 83 -0.78 14.82 7.53
CA LEU A 83 0.60 14.44 7.86
C LEU A 83 0.71 13.82 9.26
N ILE A 84 -0.14 14.23 10.21
CA ILE A 84 -0.19 13.62 11.54
C ILE A 84 -0.66 12.17 11.42
N MET A 85 -1.66 11.90 10.58
CA MET A 85 -2.15 10.54 10.35
C MET A 85 -1.09 9.67 9.65
N VAL A 86 -0.42 10.19 8.62
CA VAL A 86 0.62 9.46 7.87
C VAL A 86 1.82 9.05 8.74
N ASN A 87 2.13 9.81 9.79
CA ASN A 87 3.27 9.57 10.68
C ASN A 87 2.93 8.79 11.96
N ALA A 88 1.66 8.40 12.17
CA ALA A 88 1.18 7.69 13.36
C ALA A 88 1.21 6.17 13.22
#